data_AF-A0AA95H2A9-F1
#
_entry.id   AF-A0AA95H2A9-F1
#
_cell.length_a   1.000
_cell.length_b   1.000
_cell.length_c   1.000
_cell.angle_alpha   90.00
_cell.angle_beta   90.00
_cell.angle_gamma   90.00
#
_symmetry.space_group_name_H-M   'P 1'
#
loop_
_entity.id
_entity.type
_entity.pdbx_description
1 polymer ?
#
loop_
_entity_poly.entity_id
_entity_poly.type
_entity_poly.pdbx_seq_one_letter_code
_entity_poly.pdbx_strand_id
1 'polypeptide(L)'
;MPTREELPEFARNHQLGKLAVRTEPVYNKDGDLTDEELKHLASEGDYDADTEFVDEPDDAEVVLSLTGQKIGDTVPLHRPVFDVDFPVSAIPSSTPGHFHLYLDKELTWLQYRRLLEALNFAGIIEGGYLQASVARGFTSVRMPSVKKAAPVPVDL
;
A
#
# COMPACT_ATOMS: atom_id res chain seq x y z
N MET A 1 -18.73 4.48 -3.64
CA MET A 1 -17.42 3.81 -3.77
C MET A 1 -17.33 3.19 -5.15
N PRO A 2 -16.13 3.02 -5.73
CA PRO A 2 -15.98 2.26 -6.97
C PRO A 2 -16.57 0.85 -6.80
N THR A 3 -17.26 0.36 -7.82
CA THR A 3 -17.76 -1.02 -7.91
C THR A 3 -16.59 -1.99 -8.08
N ARG A 4 -16.77 -3.29 -7.80
CA ARG A 4 -15.69 -4.29 -8.00
C ARG A 4 -15.18 -4.33 -9.44
N GLU A 5 -16.02 -4.05 -10.42
CA GLU A 5 -15.62 -3.98 -11.83
C GLU A 5 -14.72 -2.79 -12.15
N GLU A 6 -14.68 -1.78 -11.28
CA GLU A 6 -13.80 -0.62 -11.37
C GLU A 6 -12.46 -0.84 -10.64
N LEU A 7 -12.34 -1.90 -9.82
CA LEU A 7 -11.08 -2.28 -9.19
C LEU A 7 -10.11 -2.93 -10.21
N PRO A 8 -8.79 -2.73 -10.07
CA PRO A 8 -7.78 -3.49 -10.82
C PRO A 8 -7.98 -5.00 -10.64
N GLU A 9 -7.74 -5.79 -11.69
CA GLU A 9 -7.95 -7.25 -11.68
C GLU A 9 -7.28 -7.95 -10.49
N PHE A 10 -6.07 -7.54 -10.12
CA PHE A 10 -5.38 -8.11 -8.97
C PHE A 10 -6.11 -7.88 -7.65
N ALA A 11 -6.80 -6.74 -7.50
CA ALA A 11 -7.51 -6.37 -6.30
C ALA A 11 -8.87 -7.08 -6.18
N ARG A 12 -9.45 -7.52 -7.30
CA ARG A 12 -10.65 -8.37 -7.29
C ARG A 12 -10.40 -9.75 -6.68
N ASN A 13 -9.14 -10.19 -6.69
CA ASN A 13 -8.71 -11.47 -6.13
C ASN A 13 -8.22 -11.34 -4.67
N HIS A 14 -8.37 -10.16 -4.05
CA HIS A 14 -8.15 -10.03 -2.61
C HIS A 14 -9.35 -10.53 -1.82
N GLN A 15 -9.10 -10.87 -0.55
CA GLN A 15 -10.20 -11.07 0.38
C GLN A 15 -10.91 -9.73 0.64
N LEU A 16 -12.22 -9.83 0.77
CA LEU A 16 -13.11 -8.71 1.01
C LEU A 16 -13.60 -8.78 2.44
N GLY A 17 -13.78 -7.61 3.05
CA GLY A 17 -14.25 -7.47 4.40
C GLY A 17 -15.47 -6.56 4.49
N LYS A 18 -16.35 -6.86 5.43
CA LYS A 18 -17.32 -5.92 5.96
C LYS A 18 -16.83 -5.42 7.31
N LEU A 19 -16.98 -4.12 7.58
CA LEU A 19 -16.66 -3.59 8.89
C LEU A 19 -17.78 -4.04 9.84
N ALA A 20 -17.46 -4.93 10.77
CA ALA A 20 -18.40 -5.26 11.84
C ALA A 20 -18.43 -4.06 12.78
N VAL A 21 -19.60 -3.41 12.84
CA VAL A 21 -19.86 -2.38 13.84
C VAL A 21 -19.70 -3.04 15.19
N ARG A 22 -18.74 -2.57 15.99
CA ARG A 22 -18.61 -2.98 17.38
C ARG A 22 -19.94 -2.67 18.08
N THR A 23 -20.74 -3.69 18.39
CA THR A 23 -22.11 -3.52 18.93
C THR A 23 -22.14 -3.23 20.43
N GLU A 24 -21.01 -3.33 21.12
CA GLU A 24 -20.95 -3.00 22.54
C GLU A 24 -20.76 -1.48 22.73
N PRO A 25 -21.66 -0.81 23.47
CA PRO A 25 -21.51 0.61 23.75
C PRO A 25 -20.23 0.86 24.56
N VAL A 26 -19.37 1.76 24.07
CA VAL A 26 -18.19 2.31 24.77
C VAL A 26 -18.63 3.34 25.83
N TYR A 27 -19.74 3.07 26.52
CA TYR A 27 -20.26 3.94 27.56
C TYR A 27 -20.32 3.14 28.85
N ASN A 28 -19.77 3.69 29.93
CA ASN A 28 -20.09 3.18 31.24
C ASN A 28 -21.60 3.40 31.53
N LYS A 29 -22.10 2.77 32.59
CA LYS A 29 -23.51 2.88 33.04
C LYS A 29 -24.03 4.31 33.25
N ASP A 30 -23.14 5.30 33.31
CA ASP A 30 -23.43 6.71 33.56
C ASP A 30 -23.39 7.56 32.27
N GLY A 31 -23.00 6.97 31.12
CA GLY A 31 -23.02 7.62 29.80
C GLY A 31 -21.76 8.43 29.46
N ASP A 32 -20.71 8.35 30.27
CA ASP A 32 -19.47 9.08 30.08
C ASP A 32 -18.36 8.19 29.46
N LEU A 33 -17.57 8.78 28.58
CA LEU A 33 -16.31 8.21 28.07
C LEU A 33 -15.21 8.40 29.12
N THR A 34 -14.42 7.37 29.40
CA THR A 34 -13.22 7.51 30.25
C THR A 34 -12.09 8.25 29.50
N ASP A 35 -11.12 8.81 30.23
CA ASP A 35 -9.96 9.50 29.64
C ASP A 35 -9.08 8.58 28.77
N GLU A 36 -9.12 7.26 29.00
CA GLU A 36 -8.47 6.26 28.13
C GLU A 36 -9.28 6.02 26.85
N GLU A 37 -10.61 6.02 26.92
CA GLU A 37 -11.50 5.87 25.76
C GLU A 37 -11.58 7.14 24.90
N LEU A 38 -11.46 8.33 25.49
CA LEU A 38 -11.27 9.58 24.76
C LEU A 38 -9.93 9.64 24.03
N LYS A 39 -8.88 9.03 24.60
CA LYS A 39 -7.59 8.88 23.91
C LYS A 39 -7.67 7.88 22.76
N HIS A 40 -8.40 6.78 22.93
CA HIS A 40 -8.66 5.75 21.91
C HIS A 40 -9.47 6.33 20.75
N LEU A 41 -10.59 7.01 21.02
CA LEU A 41 -11.42 7.74 20.04
C LEU A 41 -10.69 8.90 19.34
N ALA A 42 -9.75 9.56 20.03
CA ALA A 42 -8.94 10.61 19.43
C ALA A 42 -7.73 10.09 18.64
N SER A 43 -7.34 8.81 18.83
CA SER A 43 -6.25 8.16 18.10
C SER A 43 -6.71 7.22 16.99
N GLU A 44 -7.97 6.80 16.98
CA GLU A 44 -8.50 5.81 16.03
C GLU A 44 -9.48 6.46 15.06
N GLY A 45 -9.02 6.63 13.82
CA GLY A 45 -9.91 6.30 12.71
C GLY A 45 -10.39 4.86 12.88
N ASP A 46 -11.57 4.57 12.36
CA ASP A 46 -12.39 3.35 12.44
C ASP A 46 -11.73 2.02 11.99
N TYR A 47 -10.40 1.88 12.14
CA TYR A 47 -9.58 0.76 11.70
C TYR A 47 -9.56 -0.41 12.69
N ASP A 48 -10.08 -0.22 13.91
CA ASP A 48 -10.16 -1.25 14.98
C ASP A 48 -11.50 -2.02 14.98
N ALA A 49 -12.34 -1.81 13.97
CA ALA A 49 -13.54 -2.61 13.77
C ALA A 49 -13.18 -4.06 13.45
N ASP A 50 -13.85 -5.02 14.12
CA ASP A 50 -13.77 -6.43 13.75
C ASP A 50 -14.13 -6.54 12.26
N THR A 51 -13.29 -7.21 11.47
CA THR A 51 -13.57 -7.39 10.04
C THR A 51 -14.16 -8.77 9.81
N GLU A 52 -15.39 -8.82 9.33
CA GLU A 52 -16.00 -10.07 8.87
C GLU A 52 -15.64 -10.30 7.41
N PHE A 53 -15.07 -11.47 7.08
CA PHE A 53 -14.81 -11.83 5.69
C PHE A 53 -16.12 -12.05 4.95
N VAL A 54 -16.23 -11.48 3.76
CA VAL A 54 -17.38 -11.67 2.87
C VAL A 54 -16.92 -12.26 1.54
N ASP A 55 -17.74 -13.13 0.98
CA ASP A 55 -17.48 -13.75 -0.32
C ASP A 55 -17.97 -12.87 -1.47
N GLU A 56 -19.07 -12.14 -1.25
CA GLU A 56 -19.70 -11.33 -2.28
C GLU A 56 -19.15 -9.89 -2.29
N PRO A 57 -18.73 -9.39 -3.47
CA PRO A 57 -18.25 -8.04 -3.67
C PRO A 57 -19.16 -6.93 -3.18
N ASP A 58 -20.45 -7.10 -3.41
CA ASP A 58 -21.45 -6.08 -3.15
C ASP A 58 -21.74 -5.95 -1.64
N ASP A 59 -21.31 -6.94 -0.85
CA ASP A 59 -21.39 -6.94 0.61
C ASP A 59 -20.11 -6.38 1.26
N ALA A 60 -19.07 -6.08 0.47
CA ALA A 60 -17.79 -5.62 0.95
C ALA A 60 -17.76 -4.11 1.19
N GLU A 61 -17.21 -3.71 2.33
CA GLU A 61 -16.99 -2.31 2.69
C GLU A 61 -15.51 -1.92 2.59
N VAL A 62 -14.60 -2.91 2.71
CA VAL A 62 -13.15 -2.72 2.63
C VAL A 62 -12.46 -3.81 1.80
N VAL A 63 -11.31 -3.45 1.21
CA VAL A 63 -10.41 -4.38 0.52
C VAL A 63 -9.23 -4.69 1.43
N LEU A 64 -8.99 -5.99 1.67
CA LEU A 64 -7.93 -6.43 2.57
C LEU A 64 -6.62 -6.69 1.82
N SER A 65 -5.50 -6.57 2.52
CA SER A 65 -4.18 -6.96 1.96
C SER A 65 -4.01 -8.47 1.85
N LEU A 66 -4.79 -9.25 2.61
CA LEU A 66 -4.70 -10.70 2.65
C LEU A 66 -5.25 -11.32 1.35
N THR A 67 -4.48 -12.23 0.76
CA THR A 67 -4.83 -12.82 -0.55
C THR A 67 -5.51 -14.18 -0.45
N GLY A 68 -5.65 -14.75 0.75
CA GLY A 68 -6.05 -16.14 0.98
C GLY A 68 -4.98 -17.18 0.60
N GLN A 69 -3.88 -16.78 -0.04
CA GLN A 69 -2.75 -17.66 -0.35
C GLN A 69 -1.77 -17.75 0.81
N LYS A 70 -0.96 -18.83 0.83
CA LYS A 70 0.06 -19.07 1.84
C LYS A 70 1.36 -19.63 1.23
N ILE A 71 2.50 -19.35 1.86
CA ILE A 71 3.75 -20.09 1.63
C ILE A 71 3.72 -21.32 2.54
N GLY A 72 3.68 -22.51 1.92
CA GLY A 72 3.31 -23.73 2.64
C GLY A 72 1.90 -23.58 3.23
N ASP A 73 1.67 -24.17 4.41
CA ASP A 73 0.36 -24.14 5.06
C ASP A 73 0.22 -23.02 6.12
N THR A 74 1.29 -22.28 6.40
CA THR A 74 1.39 -21.46 7.62
C THR A 74 1.59 -19.97 7.40
N VAL A 75 2.29 -19.55 6.36
CA VAL A 75 2.65 -18.13 6.21
C VAL A 75 1.71 -17.45 5.23
N PRO A 76 0.78 -16.58 5.67
CA PRO A 76 -0.13 -15.88 4.77
C PRO A 76 0.61 -14.94 3.82
N LEU A 77 0.11 -14.86 2.58
CA LEU A 77 0.58 -13.94 1.57
C LEU A 77 -0.30 -12.70 1.51
N HIS A 78 0.37 -11.56 1.45
CA HIS A 78 -0.26 -10.25 1.36
C HIS A 78 0.10 -9.56 0.04
N ARG A 79 -0.82 -8.75 -0.45
CA ARG A 79 -0.56 -7.72 -1.45
C ARG A 79 -0.74 -6.37 -0.77
N PRO A 80 0.24 -5.45 -0.85
CA PRO A 80 0.14 -4.19 -0.15
C PRO A 80 -1.10 -3.38 -0.57
N VAL A 81 -1.88 -2.97 0.42
CA VAL A 81 -2.98 -2.01 0.30
C VAL A 81 -2.66 -0.92 1.31
N PHE A 82 -2.48 0.31 0.83
CA PHE A 82 -2.10 1.44 1.66
C PHE A 82 -3.19 2.50 1.60
N ASP A 83 -3.59 2.96 2.78
CA ASP A 83 -4.34 4.20 2.92
C ASP A 83 -3.34 5.35 2.94
N VAL A 84 -3.48 6.32 2.04
CA VAL A 84 -2.52 7.41 1.85
C VAL A 84 -3.24 8.76 1.83
N ASP A 85 -2.93 9.60 2.82
CA ASP A 85 -3.58 10.92 3.00
C ASP A 85 -3.01 12.03 2.09
N PHE A 86 -2.36 11.67 0.99
CA PHE A 86 -1.75 12.61 0.06
C PHE A 86 -1.81 12.07 -1.37
N PRO A 87 -1.73 12.94 -2.40
CA PRO A 87 -1.82 12.50 -3.79
C PRO A 87 -0.74 11.49 -4.18
N VAL A 88 -1.15 10.43 -4.89
CA VAL A 88 -0.26 9.40 -5.42
C VAL A 88 -0.58 9.16 -6.90
N SER A 89 0.44 8.88 -7.71
CA SER A 89 0.27 8.52 -9.11
C SER A 89 1.17 7.37 -9.50
N ALA A 90 0.58 6.30 -10.05
CA ALA A 90 1.31 5.21 -10.69
C ALA A 90 1.21 5.36 -12.22
N ILE A 91 2.29 5.81 -12.85
CA ILE A 91 2.32 6.09 -14.29
C ILE A 91 3.10 4.98 -15.00
N PRO A 92 2.59 4.38 -16.09
CA PRO A 92 3.36 3.44 -16.89
C PRO A 92 4.70 4.03 -17.34
N SER A 93 5.77 3.25 -17.22
CA SER A 93 7.07 3.60 -17.78
C SER A 93 7.13 3.30 -19.29
N SER A 94 8.22 3.69 -19.94
CA SER A 94 8.48 3.29 -21.33
C SER A 94 8.72 1.79 -21.50
N THR A 95 9.03 1.06 -20.41
CA THR A 95 9.20 -0.39 -20.39
C THR A 95 7.86 -1.03 -20.06
N PRO A 96 7.28 -1.87 -20.95
CA PRO A 96 6.00 -2.53 -20.69
C PRO A 96 5.98 -3.30 -19.37
N GLY A 97 4.91 -3.13 -18.59
CA GLY A 97 4.75 -3.79 -17.29
C GLY A 97 5.44 -3.09 -16.11
N HIS A 98 6.24 -2.04 -16.34
CA HIS A 98 6.86 -1.26 -15.27
C HIS A 98 6.14 0.07 -15.07
N PHE A 99 6.08 0.52 -13.82
CA PHE A 99 5.43 1.77 -13.41
C PHE A 99 6.38 2.66 -12.62
N HIS A 100 6.18 3.96 -12.72
CA HIS A 100 6.79 4.96 -11.87
C HIS A 100 5.74 5.41 -10.83
N LEU A 101 6.07 5.22 -9.55
CA LEU A 101 5.25 5.69 -8.43
C LEU A 101 5.72 7.09 -8.01
N TYR A 102 4.84 8.05 -8.11
CA TYR A 102 5.02 9.43 -7.64
C TYR A 102 4.21 9.61 -6.36
N LEU A 103 4.86 10.07 -5.30
CA LEU A 103 4.27 10.39 -4.01
C LEU A 103 4.37 11.91 -3.82
N ASP A 104 3.23 12.60 -3.73
CA ASP A 104 3.21 14.05 -3.51
C ASP A 104 3.38 14.39 -2.03
N LYS A 105 4.56 14.04 -1.51
CA LYS A 105 4.95 14.24 -0.11
C LYS A 105 6.45 14.48 0.00
N GLU A 106 6.80 15.66 0.51
CA GLU A 106 8.20 15.99 0.80
C GLU A 106 8.71 15.17 1.99
N LEU A 107 9.93 14.65 1.86
CA LEU A 107 10.61 13.86 2.88
C LEU A 107 12.04 14.35 3.02
N THR A 108 12.56 14.36 4.25
CA THR A 108 14.00 14.49 4.45
C THR A 108 14.73 13.33 3.79
N TRP A 109 15.98 13.53 3.38
CA TRP A 109 16.78 12.46 2.77
C TRP A 109 16.87 11.20 3.65
N LEU A 110 16.95 11.37 4.98
CA LEU A 110 16.96 10.25 5.92
C LEU A 110 15.66 9.45 5.87
N GLN A 111 14.50 10.12 5.94
CA GLN A 111 13.19 9.47 5.83
C GLN A 111 13.04 8.76 4.47
N TYR A 112 13.42 9.44 3.38
CA TYR A 112 13.31 8.90 2.04
C TYR A 112 14.19 7.66 1.84
N ARG A 113 15.42 7.68 2.37
CA ARG A 113 16.28 6.50 2.38
C ARG A 113 15.68 5.32 3.12
N ARG A 114 15.08 5.54 4.30
CA ARG A 114 14.41 4.46 5.04
C ARG A 114 13.26 3.86 4.26
N LEU A 115 12.50 4.69 3.55
CA LEU A 115 11.47 4.21 2.62
C LEU A 115 12.08 3.34 1.51
N LEU A 116 13.15 3.78 0.85
CA LEU A 116 13.80 3.00 -0.21
C LEU A 116 14.36 1.67 0.31
N GLU A 117 14.96 1.67 1.50
CA GLU A 117 15.45 0.45 2.17
C GLU A 117 14.29 -0.53 2.44
N ALA A 118 13.15 -0.04 2.94
CA ALA A 118 11.95 -0.86 3.19
C ALA A 118 11.35 -1.43 1.88
N LEU A 119 11.23 -0.61 0.83
CA LEU A 119 10.75 -1.06 -0.48
C LEU A 119 11.68 -2.10 -1.11
N ASN A 120 12.99 -1.94 -0.95
CA ASN A 120 13.96 -2.91 -1.46
C ASN A 120 13.91 -4.22 -0.67
N PHE A 121 13.82 -4.15 0.66
CA PHE A 121 13.66 -5.32 1.52
C PHE A 121 12.40 -6.11 1.18
N ALA A 122 11.28 -5.41 0.90
CA ALA A 122 10.03 -6.01 0.45
C ALA A 122 10.05 -6.51 -1.00
N GLY A 123 11.15 -6.32 -1.75
CA GLY A 123 11.28 -6.71 -3.14
C GLY A 123 10.48 -5.85 -4.14
N ILE A 124 9.98 -4.68 -3.72
CA ILE A 124 9.22 -3.75 -4.57
C ILE A 124 10.15 -2.99 -5.53
N ILE A 125 11.39 -2.73 -5.12
CA ILE A 125 12.43 -2.13 -5.95
C ILE A 125 13.71 -2.98 -5.94
N GLU A 126 14.47 -2.92 -7.03
CA GLU A 126 15.73 -3.66 -7.17
C GLU A 126 16.87 -3.06 -6.33
N GLY A 127 17.78 -3.92 -5.86
CA GLY A 127 18.94 -3.50 -5.06
C GLY A 127 19.87 -2.56 -5.80
N GLY A 128 20.08 -2.78 -7.11
CA GLY A 128 20.87 -1.87 -7.94
C GLY A 128 20.29 -0.47 -8.03
N TYR A 129 18.95 -0.34 -8.08
CA TYR A 129 18.27 0.95 -8.07
C TYR A 129 18.45 1.69 -6.73
N LEU A 130 18.31 0.98 -5.60
CA LEU A 130 18.59 1.53 -4.27
C LEU A 130 20.03 2.04 -4.18
N GLN A 131 21.01 1.20 -4.51
CA GLN A 131 22.45 1.56 -4.42
C GLN A 131 22.79 2.78 -5.27
N ALA A 132 22.35 2.79 -6.54
CA ALA A 132 22.59 3.92 -7.44
C ALA A 132 21.91 5.21 -6.95
N SER A 133 20.75 5.10 -6.31
CA SER A 133 20.03 6.27 -5.77
C SER A 133 20.69 6.82 -4.50
N VAL A 134 21.13 5.94 -3.60
CA VAL A 134 21.85 6.32 -2.38
C VAL A 134 23.19 6.98 -2.72
N ALA A 135 23.95 6.42 -3.66
CA ALA A 135 25.24 6.98 -4.08
C ALA A 135 25.10 8.39 -4.69
N ARG A 136 23.97 8.68 -5.36
CA ARG A 136 23.70 9.99 -5.97
C ARG A 136 23.05 11.00 -5.03
N GLY A 137 22.42 10.54 -3.95
CA GLY A 137 21.65 11.40 -3.04
C GLY A 137 20.23 11.71 -3.50
N PHE A 138 19.72 11.03 -4.54
CA PHE A 138 18.36 11.19 -5.07
C PHE A 138 17.98 9.98 -5.94
N THR A 139 16.67 9.79 -6.15
CA THR A 139 16.13 8.84 -7.13
C THR A 139 15.79 9.55 -8.43
N SER A 140 15.76 8.80 -9.53
CA SER A 140 15.35 9.35 -10.82
C SER A 140 14.77 8.27 -11.68
N VAL A 141 13.62 8.56 -12.29
CA VAL A 141 12.99 7.73 -13.30
C VAL A 141 13.02 8.45 -14.64
N ARG A 142 12.84 7.70 -15.74
CA ARG A 142 12.76 8.32 -17.06
C ARG A 142 11.41 8.96 -17.27
N MET A 143 11.37 10.04 -18.04
CA MET A 143 10.11 10.58 -18.52
C MET A 143 9.36 9.52 -19.33
N PRO A 144 8.01 9.43 -19.23
CA PRO A 144 7.23 8.40 -19.92
C PRO A 144 7.49 8.33 -21.44
N SER A 145 7.79 9.45 -22.07
CA SER A 145 8.07 9.57 -23.51
C SER A 145 9.51 9.20 -23.91
N VAL A 146 10.43 9.01 -22.95
CA VAL A 146 11.85 8.81 -23.22
C VAL A 146 12.22 7.33 -23.17
N LYS A 147 12.51 6.75 -24.34
CA LYS A 147 12.95 5.36 -24.46
C LYS A 147 14.42 5.17 -24.02
N LYS A 148 14.77 3.95 -23.60
CA LYS A 148 16.16 3.55 -23.37
C LYS A 148 16.93 3.64 -24.68
N ALA A 149 18.06 4.36 -24.69
CA ALA A 149 19.03 4.21 -25.77
C ALA A 149 19.49 2.75 -25.85
N ALA A 150 19.67 2.24 -27.07
CA ALA A 150 20.23 0.91 -27.26
C ALA A 150 21.61 0.83 -26.59
N PRO A 151 22.00 -0.33 -26.03
CA PRO A 151 23.37 -0.52 -25.58
C PRO A 151 24.32 -0.21 -26.72
N VAL A 152 25.34 0.62 -26.47
CA VAL A 152 26.43 0.79 -27.43
C VAL A 152 27.19 -0.54 -27.45
N PRO A 153 27.38 -1.17 -28.63
CA PRO A 153 28.25 -2.34 -28.73
C PRO A 153 29.61 -2.00 -28.14
N VAL A 154 30.05 -2.77 -27.16
CA VAL A 154 31.41 -2.66 -26.65
C VAL A 154 32.22 -3.61 -27.52
N ASP A 155 33.02 -3.07 -28.43
CA ASP A 155 34.01 -3.87 -29.14
C ASP A 155 35.01 -4.38 -28.08
N LEU A 156 34.96 -5.69 -27.79
CA LEU A 156 35.87 -6.39 -26.88
C LEU A 156 37.15 -6.80 -27.60
#